data_AF-A0A0N0YDX1-F1
#
_entry.id   AF-A0A0N0YDX1-F1
#
_cell.length_a   1.000
_cell.length_b   1.000
_cell.length_c   1.000
_cell.angle_alpha   90.00
_cell.angle_beta   90.00
_cell.angle_gamma   90.00
#
_symmetry.space_group_name_H-M   'P 1'
#
loop_
_entity.id
_entity.type
_entity.pdbx_description
1 polymer ?
#
loop_
_entity_poly.entity_id
_entity_poly.type
_entity_poly.pdbx_seq_one_letter_code
_entity_poly.pdbx_strand_id
1 'polypeptide(L)'
;MSWPSVIILVAADRRPCLEGQIRSFGLTPDLFTGDERLHWHGYSYCIDLSGGILADYEPEELEQVTSRIGEPYAVCVSCQSMDAARALLRDVLPGVDGLLDTNHYEILRAGEFLTLINRHPEWDWRRRPSTDLS
;
A
#
# COMPACT_ATOMS: atom_id res chain seq x y z
N MET A 1 10.19 0.24 -17.67
CA MET A 1 9.97 -0.53 -16.43
C MET A 1 8.80 0.09 -15.71
N SER A 2 7.81 -0.70 -15.28
CA SER A 2 6.69 -0.20 -14.47
C SER A 2 7.18 0.15 -13.05
N TRP A 3 6.59 1.19 -12.48
CA TRP A 3 6.82 1.57 -11.08
C TRP A 3 6.43 0.42 -10.15
N PRO A 4 7.20 0.12 -9.08
CA PRO A 4 6.72 -0.79 -8.04
C PRO A 4 5.43 -0.25 -7.44
N SER A 5 4.49 -1.15 -7.14
CA SER A 5 3.26 -0.80 -6.45
C SER A 5 3.01 -1.69 -5.25
N VAL A 6 2.19 -1.18 -4.34
CA VAL A 6 1.69 -1.84 -3.14
C VAL A 6 0.23 -1.47 -2.94
N ILE A 7 -0.51 -2.31 -2.25
CA ILE A 7 -1.93 -2.09 -1.98
C ILE A 7 -2.14 -2.12 -0.47
N ILE A 8 -2.62 -1.00 0.08
CA ILE A 8 -2.96 -0.87 1.49
C ILE A 8 -4.44 -1.22 1.64
N LEU A 9 -4.73 -2.23 2.45
CA LEU A 9 -6.06 -2.77 2.65
C LEU A 9 -6.51 -2.50 4.10
N VAL A 10 -7.68 -1.89 4.26
CA VAL A 10 -8.29 -1.66 5.57
C VAL A 10 -9.76 -2.08 5.53
N ALA A 11 -10.38 -2.28 6.69
CA ALA A 11 -11.82 -2.42 6.77
C ALA A 11 -12.51 -1.15 6.20
N ALA A 12 -13.64 -1.31 5.52
CA ALA A 12 -14.32 -0.22 4.83
C ALA A 12 -14.71 0.94 5.75
N ASP A 13 -15.03 0.67 7.02
CA ASP A 13 -15.31 1.68 8.04
C ASP A 13 -14.07 2.52 8.44
N ARG A 14 -12.86 2.03 8.16
CA ARG A 14 -11.59 2.74 8.36
C ARG A 14 -11.16 3.59 7.18
N ARG A 15 -11.87 3.53 6.04
CA ARG A 15 -11.57 4.32 4.83
C ARG A 15 -11.28 5.80 5.10
N PRO A 16 -12.12 6.56 5.86
CA PRO A 16 -11.85 7.98 6.10
C PRO A 16 -10.53 8.23 6.85
N CYS A 17 -10.12 7.31 7.71
CA CYS A 17 -8.88 7.40 8.47
C CYS A 17 -7.66 7.25 7.53
N LEU A 18 -7.67 6.19 6.71
CA LEU A 18 -6.59 5.94 5.75
C LEU A 18 -6.49 7.05 4.71
N GLU A 19 -7.61 7.44 4.08
CA GLU A 19 -7.62 8.53 3.11
C GLU A 19 -7.15 9.85 3.74
N GLY A 20 -7.62 10.17 4.96
CA GLY A 20 -7.21 11.39 5.66
C GLY A 20 -5.71 11.41 5.95
N GLN A 21 -5.14 10.28 6.36
CA GLN A 21 -3.70 10.14 6.58
C GLN A 21 -2.91 10.34 5.29
N ILE A 22 -3.28 9.66 4.20
CA ILE A 22 -2.58 9.81 2.91
C ILE A 22 -2.74 11.22 2.34
N ARG A 23 -3.93 11.83 2.48
CA ARG A 23 -4.19 13.20 2.03
C ARG A 23 -3.37 14.24 2.81
N SER A 24 -2.96 13.94 4.05
CA SER A 24 -2.13 14.85 4.86
C SER A 24 -0.74 15.11 4.27
N PHE A 25 -0.27 14.27 3.34
CA PHE A 25 1.00 14.46 2.63
C PHE A 25 0.92 15.49 1.49
N GLY A 26 -0.27 16.02 1.19
CA GLY A 26 -0.46 17.06 0.17
C GLY A 26 -0.71 16.52 -1.25
N LEU A 27 -1.66 15.60 -1.39
CA LEU A 27 -2.06 15.06 -2.69
C LEU A 27 -2.59 16.14 -3.64
N THR A 28 -2.31 15.95 -4.92
CA THR A 28 -2.86 16.77 -6.01
C THR A 28 -3.58 15.88 -7.02
N PRO A 29 -4.81 16.21 -7.45
CA PRO A 29 -5.53 15.40 -8.43
C PRO A 29 -4.78 15.30 -9.78
N ASP A 30 -4.70 14.09 -10.34
CA ASP A 30 -4.35 13.87 -11.73
C ASP A 30 -5.62 13.92 -12.59
N LEU A 31 -5.81 15.04 -13.31
CA LEU A 31 -6.98 15.23 -14.15
C LEU A 31 -7.04 14.28 -15.35
N PHE A 32 -5.96 13.57 -15.68
CA PHE A 32 -5.92 12.64 -16.81
C PHE A 32 -6.24 11.20 -16.43
N THR A 33 -5.81 10.74 -15.27
CA THR A 33 -6.03 9.34 -14.83
C THR A 33 -7.17 9.21 -13.83
N GLY A 34 -7.53 10.29 -13.14
CA GLY A 34 -8.46 10.24 -12.00
C GLY A 34 -7.80 9.83 -10.69
N ASP A 35 -6.50 9.49 -10.72
CA ASP A 35 -5.70 9.20 -9.55
C ASP A 35 -5.27 10.49 -8.84
N GLU A 36 -4.61 10.33 -7.69
CA GLU A 36 -3.93 11.39 -6.99
C GLU A 36 -2.41 11.30 -7.23
N ARG A 37 -1.75 12.43 -7.47
CA ARG A 37 -0.29 12.53 -7.47
C ARG A 37 0.23 13.01 -6.13
N LEU A 38 1.35 12.45 -5.72
CA LEU A 38 2.13 12.93 -4.57
C LEU A 38 3.57 13.19 -5.02
N HIS A 39 4.11 14.34 -4.65
CA HIS A 39 5.54 14.62 -4.69
C HIS A 39 6.02 14.85 -3.27
N TRP A 40 6.79 13.92 -2.73
CA TRP A 40 7.18 13.93 -1.33
C TRP A 40 8.57 13.32 -1.13
N HIS A 41 9.39 13.96 -0.30
CA HIS A 41 10.82 13.67 -0.11
C HIS A 41 11.63 13.45 -1.41
N GLY A 42 11.30 14.18 -2.47
CA GLY A 42 12.00 14.07 -3.77
C GLY A 42 11.56 12.88 -4.62
N TYR A 43 10.57 12.12 -4.19
CA TYR A 43 9.96 11.03 -4.96
C TYR A 43 8.59 11.41 -5.51
N SER A 44 8.21 10.72 -6.59
CA SER A 44 6.86 10.80 -7.18
C SER A 44 6.07 9.52 -6.91
N TYR A 45 4.76 9.68 -6.68
CA TYR A 45 3.82 8.59 -6.49
C TYR A 45 2.53 8.86 -7.26
N CYS A 46 1.88 7.79 -7.71
CA CYS A 46 0.49 7.79 -8.18
C CYS A 46 -0.33 6.95 -7.21
N ILE A 47 -1.45 7.49 -6.73
CA ILE A 47 -2.26 6.89 -5.67
C ILE A 47 -3.71 6.81 -6.14
N ASP A 48 -4.23 5.60 -6.23
CA ASP A 48 -5.65 5.34 -6.47
C ASP A 48 -6.38 5.17 -5.13
N LEU A 49 -7.23 6.15 -4.79
CA LEU A 49 -8.10 6.15 -3.60
C LEU A 49 -9.53 5.66 -3.90
N SER A 50 -9.83 5.26 -5.14
CA SER A 50 -11.17 4.84 -5.53
C SER A 50 -11.60 3.50 -4.91
N GLY A 51 -10.62 2.64 -4.58
CA GLY A 51 -10.85 1.24 -4.24
C GLY A 51 -11.03 0.33 -5.46
N GLY A 52 -10.91 0.87 -6.68
CA GLY A 52 -11.11 0.15 -7.94
C GLY A 52 -10.17 -1.04 -8.11
N ILE A 53 -8.99 -1.00 -7.51
CA ILE A 53 -8.02 -2.12 -7.52
C ILE A 53 -8.61 -3.44 -6.98
N LEU A 54 -9.65 -3.40 -6.13
CA LEU A 54 -10.31 -4.62 -5.65
C LEU A 54 -10.99 -5.43 -6.77
N ALA A 55 -11.30 -4.80 -7.91
CA ALA A 55 -11.86 -5.50 -9.07
C ALA A 55 -10.85 -6.44 -9.75
N ASP A 56 -9.55 -6.24 -9.47
CA ASP A 56 -8.47 -7.07 -10.02
C ASP A 56 -8.14 -8.28 -9.13
N TYR A 57 -8.73 -8.38 -7.93
CA TYR A 57 -8.53 -9.52 -7.03
C TYR A 57 -9.36 -10.72 -7.46
N GLU A 58 -8.76 -11.90 -7.40
CA GLU A 58 -9.53 -13.14 -7.55
C GLU A 58 -10.48 -13.33 -6.36
N PRO A 59 -11.65 -13.97 -6.54
CA PRO A 59 -12.64 -14.14 -5.47
C PRO A 59 -12.07 -14.79 -4.20
N GLU A 60 -11.17 -15.76 -4.36
CA GLU A 60 -10.52 -16.47 -3.26
C GLU A 60 -9.55 -15.57 -2.47
N GLU A 61 -8.86 -14.66 -3.15
CA GLU A 61 -7.98 -13.67 -2.52
C GLU A 61 -8.81 -12.66 -1.74
N LEU A 62 -9.93 -12.20 -2.33
CA LEU A 62 -10.84 -11.28 -1.67
C LEU A 62 -11.52 -11.90 -0.45
N GLU A 63 -11.87 -13.19 -0.50
CA GLU A 63 -12.39 -13.93 0.66
C GLU A 63 -11.35 -14.00 1.78
N GLN A 64 -10.08 -14.27 1.46
CA GLN A 64 -8.99 -14.27 2.43
C GLN A 64 -8.81 -12.90 3.08
N VAL A 65 -8.81 -11.82 2.30
CA VAL A 65 -8.75 -10.45 2.82
C VAL A 65 -9.95 -10.18 3.72
N THR A 66 -11.17 -10.48 3.24
CA THR A 66 -12.42 -10.22 3.96
C THR A 66 -12.48 -10.97 5.30
N SER A 67 -11.99 -12.21 5.35
CA SER A 67 -11.93 -12.99 6.59
C SER A 67 -11.01 -12.37 7.66
N ARG A 68 -10.03 -11.56 7.25
CA ARG A 68 -9.01 -10.97 8.14
C ARG A 68 -9.38 -9.58 8.65
N ILE A 69 -10.08 -8.77 7.84
CA ILE A 69 -10.37 -7.36 8.13
C ILE A 69 -11.84 -6.96 7.94
N GLY A 70 -12.72 -7.87 7.53
CA GLY A 70 -14.10 -7.54 7.14
C GLY A 70 -14.18 -6.98 5.72
N GLU A 71 -15.29 -6.33 5.36
CA GLU A 71 -15.47 -5.75 4.03
C GLU A 71 -14.31 -4.79 3.69
N PRO A 72 -13.53 -5.04 2.62
CA PRO A 72 -12.30 -4.31 2.39
C PRO A 72 -12.49 -3.00 1.64
N TYR A 73 -11.63 -2.04 1.96
CA TYR A 73 -11.31 -0.88 1.14
C TYR A 73 -9.81 -0.91 0.84
N ALA A 74 -9.43 -0.59 -0.40
CA ALA A 74 -8.06 -0.67 -0.87
C ALA A 74 -7.57 0.66 -1.44
N VAL A 75 -6.29 0.95 -1.20
CA VAL A 75 -5.56 2.04 -1.84
C VAL A 75 -4.37 1.46 -2.59
N CYS A 76 -4.32 1.66 -3.90
CA CYS A 76 -3.16 1.27 -4.70
C CYS A 76 -2.17 2.43 -4.78
N VAL A 77 -0.90 2.16 -4.48
CA VAL A 77 0.17 3.16 -4.54
C VAL A 77 1.23 2.68 -5.52
N SER A 78 1.40 3.37 -6.64
CA SER A 78 2.55 3.21 -7.53
C SER A 78 3.65 4.18 -7.12
N CYS A 79 4.84 3.66 -6.84
CA CYS A 79 5.97 4.38 -6.31
C CYS A 79 7.08 4.48 -7.35
N GLN A 80 7.73 5.64 -7.51
CA GLN A 80 8.82 5.82 -8.48
C GLN A 80 9.95 4.77 -8.36
N SER A 81 10.23 4.30 -7.14
CA SER A 81 11.27 3.32 -6.84
C SER A 81 10.92 2.52 -5.58
N MET A 82 11.74 1.51 -5.28
CA MET A 82 11.60 0.75 -4.04
C MET A 82 11.97 1.57 -2.80
N ASP A 83 12.92 2.50 -2.92
CA ASP A 83 13.23 3.48 -1.88
C ASP A 83 12.02 4.37 -1.60
N ALA A 84 11.36 4.85 -2.66
CA ALA A 84 10.16 5.67 -2.54
C ALA A 84 9.05 4.90 -1.81
N ALA A 85 8.84 3.63 -2.17
CA ALA A 85 7.84 2.76 -1.53
C ALA A 85 8.13 2.59 -0.03
N ARG A 86 9.37 2.24 0.34
CA ARG A 86 9.76 2.10 1.76
C ARG A 86 9.64 3.41 2.52
N ALA A 87 10.03 4.53 1.93
CA ALA A 87 9.90 5.84 2.56
C ALA A 87 8.44 6.16 2.89
N LEU A 88 7.54 6.04 1.90
CA LEU A 88 6.13 6.33 2.09
C LEU A 88 5.48 5.38 3.12
N LEU A 89 5.75 4.08 3.02
CA LEU A 89 5.13 3.09 3.91
C LEU A 89 5.58 3.22 5.36
N ARG A 90 6.80 3.72 5.63
CA ARG A 90 7.24 4.02 7.01
C ARG A 90 6.41 5.12 7.67
N ASP A 91 5.88 6.06 6.89
CA ASP A 91 5.08 7.18 7.40
C ASP A 91 3.56 6.94 7.29
N VAL A 92 3.12 6.10 6.34
CA VAL A 92 1.69 5.76 6.16
C VAL A 92 1.25 4.58 7.03
N LEU A 93 2.08 3.56 7.25
CA LEU A 93 1.63 2.36 8.00
C LEU A 93 1.53 2.50 9.53
N PRO A 94 2.24 3.41 10.22
CA PRO A 94 2.05 3.58 11.66
C PRO A 94 0.59 3.86 12.02
N GLY A 95 0.01 3.02 12.89
CA GLY A 95 -1.38 3.16 13.33
C GLY A 95 -2.43 2.59 12.37
N VAL A 96 -2.03 2.08 11.20
CA VAL A 96 -2.94 1.41 10.28
C VAL A 96 -3.22 -0.01 10.78
N ASP A 97 -4.47 -0.25 11.17
CA ASP A 97 -4.99 -1.59 11.45
C ASP A 97 -5.56 -2.18 10.16
N GLY A 98 -4.72 -2.90 9.43
CA GLY A 98 -5.03 -3.40 8.10
C GLY A 98 -3.97 -4.38 7.59
N LEU A 99 -4.05 -4.64 6.28
CA LEU A 99 -3.10 -5.47 5.54
C LEU A 99 -2.31 -4.61 4.55
N LEU A 100 -1.13 -5.08 4.21
CA LEU A 100 -0.39 -4.61 3.04
C LEU A 100 -0.20 -5.78 2.10
N ASP A 101 -0.72 -5.65 0.90
CA ASP A 101 -0.37 -6.50 -0.23
C ASP A 101 0.83 -5.88 -0.95
N THR A 102 1.89 -6.67 -1.09
CA THR A 102 3.13 -6.26 -1.76
C THR A 102 2.97 -6.09 -3.27
N ASN A 103 1.78 -6.41 -3.80
CA ASN A 103 1.49 -6.64 -5.21
C ASN A 103 2.50 -7.62 -5.85
N HIS A 104 2.96 -8.56 -5.01
CA HIS A 104 3.97 -9.55 -5.33
C HIS A 104 3.86 -10.76 -4.41
N TYR A 105 2.74 -11.47 -4.52
CA TYR A 105 2.46 -12.77 -3.88
C TYR A 105 2.40 -12.78 -2.34
N GLU A 106 2.49 -11.65 -1.65
CA GLU A 106 2.47 -11.59 -0.19
C GLU A 106 1.48 -10.54 0.35
N ILE A 107 0.59 -10.98 1.25
CA ILE A 107 -0.33 -10.11 1.99
C ILE A 107 -0.05 -10.22 3.49
N LEU A 108 0.58 -9.19 4.05
CA LEU A 108 1.07 -9.15 5.42
C LEU A 108 0.22 -8.22 6.29
N ARG A 109 0.28 -8.37 7.60
CA ARG A 109 -0.29 -7.35 8.51
C ARG A 109 0.50 -6.05 8.35
N ALA A 110 -0.16 -4.90 8.33
CA ALA A 110 0.52 -3.61 8.15
C ALA A 110 1.66 -3.39 9.16
N GLY A 111 1.42 -3.72 10.44
CA GLY A 111 2.45 -3.62 11.49
C GLY A 111 3.60 -4.63 11.35
N GLU A 112 3.33 -5.83 10.82
CA GLU A 112 4.36 -6.83 10.52
C GLU A 112 5.25 -6.36 9.38
N PHE A 113 4.65 -5.88 8.29
CA PHE A 113 5.38 -5.32 7.17
C PHE A 113 6.24 -4.11 7.59
N LEU A 114 5.68 -3.20 8.39
CA LEU A 114 6.41 -2.06 8.94
C LEU A 114 7.63 -2.52 9.76
N THR A 115 7.49 -3.58 10.56
CA THR A 115 8.59 -4.17 11.31
C THR A 115 9.69 -4.69 10.38
N LEU A 116 9.32 -5.39 9.30
CA LEU A 116 10.26 -5.94 8.33
C LEU A 116 11.04 -4.84 7.60
N ILE A 117 10.38 -3.81 7.07
CA ILE A 117 11.08 -2.71 6.37
C ILE A 117 11.95 -1.86 7.31
N ASN A 118 11.64 -1.82 8.61
CA ASN A 118 12.48 -1.14 9.60
C ASN A 118 13.70 -1.97 9.98
N ARG A 119 13.57 -3.30 10.05
CA ARG A 119 14.68 -4.21 10.32
C ARG A 119 15.59 -4.42 9.11
N HIS A 120 15.02 -4.44 7.91
CA HIS A 120 15.72 -4.71 6.65
C HIS A 120 15.51 -3.54 5.66
N PRO A 121 16.24 -2.42 5.82
CA PRO A 121 16.00 -1.21 5.01
C PRO A 121 16.27 -1.40 3.52
N GLU A 122 17.07 -2.39 3.15
CA GLU A 122 17.41 -2.75 1.76
C GLU A 122 16.44 -3.79 1.17
N TRP A 123 15.44 -4.25 1.93
CA TRP A 123 14.54 -5.31 1.46
C TRP A 123 13.73 -4.87 0.24
N ASP A 124 13.93 -5.59 -0.87
CA ASP A 124 13.13 -5.51 -2.08
C ASP A 124 12.23 -6.75 -2.15
N TRP A 125 10.97 -6.60 -1.74
CA TRP A 125 9.97 -7.68 -1.73
C TRP A 125 9.63 -8.21 -3.12
N ARG A 126 10.01 -7.51 -4.20
CA ARG A 126 9.86 -8.02 -5.57
C ARG A 126 10.91 -9.08 -5.94
N ARG A 127 11.93 -9.25 -5.09
CA ARG A 127 13.08 -10.13 -5.35
C ARG A 127 13.29 -11.18 -4.27
N ARG A 128 12.90 -10.87 -3.04
CA ARG A 128 13.10 -11.72 -1.88
C ARG A 128 11.83 -11.72 -1.04
N PRO A 129 11.17 -12.86 -0.83
CA PRO A 129 9.98 -12.93 0.01
C PRO A 129 10.32 -12.64 1.47
N SER A 130 9.31 -12.26 2.26
CA SER A 130 9.50 -11.96 3.69
C SER A 130 10.02 -13.16 4.50
N THR A 131 9.67 -14.38 4.09
CA THR A 131 10.11 -15.64 4.74
C THR A 131 11.61 -15.84 4.74
N ASP A 132 12.33 -15.20 3.81
CA ASP A 132 13.78 -15.32 3.71
C ASP A 132 14.52 -14.32 4.62
N LEU A 133 13.82 -13.42 5.32
CA LEU A 133 14.42 -12.34 6.13
C LEU A 133 14.68 -12.71 7.59
N SER A 134 14.76 -14.01 7.91
CA SER A 134 15.06 -14.55 9.25
C SER A 134 16.17 -13.82 10.00
#